data_AF-A0A9X3WRM6-F1
#
_entry.id   AF-A0A9X3WRM6-F1
#
_cell.length_a   1.000
_cell.length_b   1.000
_cell.length_c   1.000
_cell.angle_alpha   90.00
_cell.angle_beta   90.00
_cell.angle_gamma   90.00
#
_symmetry.space_group_name_H-M   'P 1'
#
loop_
_entity.id
_entity.type
_entity.pdbx_description
1 polymer ?
#
loop_
_entity_poly.entity_id
_entity_poly.type
_entity_poly.pdbx_seq_one_letter_code
_entity_poly.pdbx_strand_id
1 'polypeptide(L)'
;MPIQNEHEIQQLAEVSRKLEDQARQAKNNASTEEIQHIQQQLREVQNQIQHARGKAINGSGGSSEPLIKAQLRVEETQHQMERALINLNAQQDNVQP
;
A
#
# COMPACT_ATOMS: atom_id res chain seq x y z
N MET A 1 -8.03 -3.98 -26.90
CA MET A 1 -7.80 -4.90 -25.77
C MET A 1 -8.26 -4.25 -24.46
N PRO A 2 -9.55 -4.36 -24.10
CA PRO A 2 -10.07 -3.76 -22.86
C PRO A 2 -9.96 -4.67 -21.62
N ILE A 3 -9.94 -6.00 -21.79
CA ILE A 3 -10.06 -6.98 -20.71
C ILE A 3 -8.78 -7.07 -19.83
N GLN A 4 -7.60 -6.90 -20.42
CA GLN A 4 -6.33 -6.98 -19.67
C GLN A 4 -6.16 -5.84 -18.67
N ASN A 5 -6.64 -4.64 -19.00
CA ASN A 5 -6.49 -3.46 -18.14
C ASN A 5 -7.40 -3.56 -16.90
N GLU A 6 -8.63 -4.06 -17.06
CA GLU A 6 -9.57 -4.21 -15.96
C GLU A 6 -9.12 -5.28 -14.94
N HIS A 7 -8.56 -6.39 -15.41
CA HIS A 7 -8.03 -7.43 -14.53
C HIS A 7 -6.81 -6.93 -13.74
N GLU A 8 -5.87 -6.24 -14.38
CA GLU A 8 -4.71 -5.60 -13.72
C GLU A 8 -5.16 -4.60 -12.65
N ILE A 9 -6.17 -3.77 -12.97
CA ILE A 9 -6.75 -2.80 -12.03
C ILE A 9 -7.35 -3.50 -10.79
N GLN A 10 -8.12 -4.57 -10.99
CA GLN A 10 -8.73 -5.33 -9.89
C GLN A 10 -7.66 -6.01 -9.02
N GLN A 11 -6.62 -6.57 -9.63
CA GLN A 11 -5.51 -7.17 -8.90
C GLN A 11 -4.80 -6.14 -8.01
N LEU A 12 -4.50 -4.95 -8.52
CA LEU A 12 -3.89 -3.88 -7.72
C LEU A 12 -4.80 -3.42 -6.56
N ALA A 13 -6.11 -3.38 -6.79
CA ALA A 13 -7.09 -3.08 -5.75
C ALA A 13 -7.15 -4.18 -4.66
N GLU A 14 -7.00 -5.44 -5.04
CA GLU A 14 -6.97 -6.57 -4.10
C GLU A 14 -5.66 -6.61 -3.31
N VAL A 15 -4.53 -6.47 -3.99
CA VAL A 15 -3.20 -6.46 -3.35
C VAL A 15 -3.09 -5.32 -2.34
N SER A 16 -3.55 -4.11 -2.69
CA SER A 16 -3.55 -2.99 -1.74
C SER A 16 -4.40 -3.25 -0.50
N ARG A 17 -5.53 -3.97 -0.61
CA ARG A 17 -6.33 -4.39 0.56
C ARG A 17 -5.58 -5.42 1.41
N LYS A 18 -4.93 -6.41 0.79
CA LYS A 18 -4.13 -7.41 1.51
C LYS A 18 -2.99 -6.75 2.30
N LEU A 19 -2.31 -5.77 1.71
CA LEU A 19 -1.24 -5.03 2.38
C LEU A 19 -1.76 -4.17 3.53
N GLU A 20 -2.94 -3.57 3.41
CA GLU A 20 -3.61 -2.87 4.52
C GLU A 20 -3.90 -3.82 5.69
N ASP A 21 -4.45 -5.00 5.42
CA ASP A 21 -4.72 -6.01 6.45
C ASP A 21 -3.43 -6.51 7.12
N GLN A 22 -2.38 -6.76 6.34
CA GLN A 22 -1.06 -7.14 6.87
C GLN A 22 -0.44 -6.02 7.69
N ALA A 23 -0.52 -4.76 7.24
CA ALA A 23 -0.03 -3.60 8.00
C ALA A 23 -0.72 -3.50 9.37
N ARG A 24 -2.04 -3.74 9.41
CA ARG A 24 -2.80 -3.77 10.65
C ARG A 24 -2.32 -4.88 11.59
N GLN A 25 -2.04 -6.07 11.06
CA GLN A 25 -1.52 -7.20 11.83
C GLN A 25 -0.10 -6.93 12.36
N ALA A 26 0.81 -6.47 11.51
CA ALA A 26 2.19 -6.16 11.87
C ALA A 26 2.27 -5.08 12.98
N LYS A 27 1.41 -4.05 12.89
CA LYS A 27 1.27 -3.03 13.95
C LYS A 27 0.79 -3.65 15.26
N ASN A 28 -0.21 -4.53 15.23
CA ASN A 28 -0.72 -5.18 16.43
C ASN A 28 0.31 -6.13 17.07
N ASN A 29 1.15 -6.75 16.25
CA ASN A 29 2.23 -7.63 16.69
C ASN A 29 3.50 -6.87 17.10
N ALA A 30 3.51 -5.53 16.96
CA ALA A 30 4.69 -4.68 17.20
C ALA A 30 5.95 -5.14 16.43
N SER A 31 5.77 -5.75 15.26
CA SER A 31 6.89 -6.29 14.46
C SER A 31 7.46 -5.22 13.53
N THR A 32 8.61 -4.66 13.89
CA THR A 32 9.30 -3.63 13.10
C THR A 32 9.78 -4.17 11.75
N GLU A 33 10.23 -5.43 11.69
CA GLU A 33 10.66 -6.09 10.45
C GLU A 33 9.51 -6.28 9.47
N GLU A 34 8.35 -6.77 9.95
CA GLU A 34 7.15 -6.89 9.12
C GLU A 34 6.68 -5.52 8.64
N ILE A 35 6.74 -4.50 9.51
CA ILE A 35 6.36 -3.13 9.15
C ILE A 35 7.23 -2.60 7.99
N GLN A 36 8.55 -2.80 8.06
CA GLN A 36 9.48 -2.37 7.02
C GLN A 36 9.25 -3.14 5.71
N HIS A 37 9.04 -4.46 5.78
CA HIS A 37 8.75 -5.28 4.61
C HIS A 37 7.47 -4.83 3.91
N ILE A 38 6.39 -4.60 4.68
CA ILE A 38 5.11 -4.14 4.14
C ILE A 38 5.24 -2.73 3.54
N GLN A 39 6.04 -1.83 4.13
CA GLN A 39 6.32 -0.52 3.54
C GLN A 39 6.99 -0.63 2.16
N GLN A 40 7.91 -1.57 1.97
CA GLN A 40 8.53 -1.80 0.67
C GLN A 40 7.51 -2.30 -0.35
N GLN A 41 6.66 -3.26 0.02
CA GLN A 41 5.60 -3.76 -0.86
C GLN A 41 4.57 -2.68 -1.23
N LEU A 42 4.20 -1.82 -0.27
CA LEU A 42 3.31 -0.68 -0.52
C LEU A 42 3.91 0.29 -1.55
N ARG A 43 5.23 0.54 -1.53
CA ARG A 43 5.90 1.39 -2.54
C ARG A 43 5.86 0.76 -3.93
N GLU A 44 6.08 -0.54 -4.02
CA GLU A 44 6.01 -1.27 -5.29
C GLU A 44 4.60 -1.20 -5.90
N VAL A 45 3.58 -1.43 -5.08
CA VAL A 45 2.17 -1.33 -5.51
C VAL A 45 1.81 0.10 -5.89
N GLN A 46 2.31 1.11 -5.18
CA GLN A 46 2.11 2.52 -5.54
C GLN A 46 2.66 2.83 -6.94
N ASN A 47 3.86 2.35 -7.26
CA ASN A 47 4.47 2.52 -8.58
C ASN A 47 3.65 1.83 -9.67
N GLN A 48 3.16 0.61 -9.41
CA GLN A 48 2.30 -0.12 -10.34
C GLN A 48 0.97 0.59 -10.57
N ILE A 49 0.34 1.12 -9.51
CA ILE A 49 -0.89 1.92 -9.62
C ILE A 49 -0.65 3.18 -10.46
N GLN A 50 0.45 3.92 -10.22
CA GLN A 50 0.78 5.10 -11.02
C GLN A 50 0.97 4.76 -12.51
N HIS A 51 1.65 3.65 -12.79
CA HIS A 51 1.83 3.18 -14.16
C HIS A 51 0.50 2.78 -14.82
N ALA A 52 -0.36 2.04 -14.12
CA ALA A 52 -1.69 1.65 -14.59
C ALA A 52 -2.59 2.88 -14.82
N ARG A 53 -2.53 3.89 -13.94
CA ARG A 53 -3.24 5.17 -14.13
C ARG A 53 -2.76 5.90 -15.38
N GLY A 54 -1.45 5.96 -15.62
CA GLY A 54 -0.89 6.55 -16.84
C GLY A 54 -1.36 5.86 -18.12
N LYS A 55 -1.48 4.52 -18.11
CA LYS A 55 -2.07 3.76 -19.22
C LYS A 55 -3.56 4.05 -19.40
N ALA A 56 -4.34 4.09 -18.31
CA ALA A 56 -5.78 4.32 -18.36
C ALA A 56 -6.15 5.72 -18.86
N ILE A 57 -5.33 6.73 -18.55
CA ILE A 57 -5.51 8.10 -19.10
C ILE A 57 -5.29 8.12 -20.61
N ASN A 58 -4.30 7.37 -21.11
CA ASN A 58 -3.95 7.32 -22.52
C ASN A 58 -4.78 6.31 -23.35
N GLY A 59 -5.42 5.36 -22.69
CA GLY A 59 -6.13 4.24 -23.30
C GLY A 59 -7.55 4.11 -22.80
N SER A 60 -8.50 4.61 -23.60
CA SER A 60 -9.89 4.12 -23.64
C SER A 60 -10.66 4.07 -22.30
N GLY A 61 -10.83 5.21 -21.62
CA GLY A 61 -12.04 5.53 -20.83
C GLY A 61 -12.55 4.56 -19.75
N GLY A 62 -11.75 3.57 -19.31
CA GLY A 62 -12.12 2.66 -18.23
C GLY A 62 -12.22 3.39 -16.89
N SER A 63 -13.10 2.93 -16.00
CA SER A 63 -13.25 3.53 -14.67
C SER A 63 -11.93 3.44 -13.90
N SER A 64 -11.31 4.60 -13.65
CA SER A 64 -10.11 4.74 -12.85
C SER A 64 -10.40 4.70 -11.34
N GLU A 65 -11.67 4.60 -10.96
CA GLU A 65 -12.12 4.62 -9.57
C GLU A 65 -11.44 3.53 -8.69
N PRO A 66 -11.28 2.27 -9.14
CA PRO A 66 -10.59 1.27 -8.33
C PRO A 66 -9.10 1.61 -8.12
N LEU A 67 -8.43 2.19 -9.13
CA LEU A 67 -7.04 2.64 -9.00
C LEU A 67 -6.92 3.83 -8.04
N ILE A 68 -7.86 4.77 -8.08
CA ILE A 68 -7.89 5.92 -7.15
C ILE A 68 -8.08 5.42 -5.72
N LYS A 69 -9.03 4.50 -5.50
CA LYS A 69 -9.25 3.87 -4.18
C LYS A 69 -8.03 3.10 -3.70
N ALA A 70 -7.39 2.33 -4.59
CA ALA A 70 -6.17 1.61 -4.27
C ALA A 70 -5.02 2.55 -3.90
N GLN A 71 -4.87 3.67 -4.62
CA GLN A 71 -3.85 4.68 -4.32
C GLN A 71 -4.06 5.31 -2.96
N LEU A 72 -5.28 5.78 -2.66
CA LEU A 72 -5.62 6.37 -1.37
C LEU A 72 -5.32 5.41 -0.22
N ARG A 73 -5.72 4.14 -0.37
CA ARG A 73 -5.44 3.09 0.62
C ARG A 73 -3.93 2.90 0.84
N VAL A 74 -3.15 2.83 -0.23
CA VAL A 74 -1.69 2.65 -0.13
C VAL A 74 -1.05 3.82 0.60
N GLU A 75 -1.41 5.05 0.25
CA GLU A 75 -0.90 6.27 0.88
C GLU A 75 -1.27 6.34 2.37
N GLU A 76 -2.54 6.08 2.71
CA GLU A 76 -3.00 6.04 4.10
C GLU A 76 -2.27 4.95 4.90
N THR A 77 -2.10 3.76 4.32
CA THR A 77 -1.41 2.64 4.97
C THR A 77 0.06 2.97 5.20
N GLN A 78 0.75 3.56 4.23
CA GLN A 78 2.15 3.98 4.37
C GLN A 78 2.31 4.97 5.53
N HIS A 79 1.45 5.99 5.61
CA HIS A 79 1.47 6.97 6.70
C HIS A 79 1.20 6.33 8.06
N GLN A 80 0.25 5.39 8.16
CA GLN A 80 -0.02 4.67 9.41
C GLN A 80 1.19 3.84 9.85
N MET A 81 1.86 3.19 8.91
CA MET A 81 3.01 2.33 9.17
C MET A 81 4.25 3.14 9.59
N GLU A 82 4.49 4.28 8.96
CA GLU A 82 5.54 5.21 9.36
C GLU A 82 5.36 5.66 10.81
N ARG A 83 4.14 6.06 11.19
CA ARG A 83 3.81 6.42 12.57
C ARG A 83 4.00 5.25 13.54
N ALA A 84 3.58 4.04 13.14
CA ALA A 84 3.78 2.84 13.96
C ALA A 84 5.27 2.57 14.21
N LEU A 85 6.10 2.66 13.16
CA LEU A 85 7.54 2.45 13.26
C LEU A 85 8.21 3.47 14.18
N ILE A 86 7.88 4.76 14.04
CA ILE A 86 8.40 5.83 14.91
C ILE A 86 8.04 5.55 16.39
N ASN A 87 6.79 5.18 16.66
CA ASN A 87 6.33 4.91 18.02
C ASN A 87 7.01 3.67 18.63
N LEU A 88 7.21 2.61 17.84
CA LEU A 88 7.88 1.40 18.29
C LEU A 88 9.37 1.64 18.58
N ASN A 89 10.06 2.38 17.70
CA ASN A 89 11.46 2.75 17.91
C ASN A 89 11.61 3.63 19.17
N ALA A 90 10.72 4.61 19.37
CA ALA A 90 10.74 5.45 20.57
C ALA A 90 10.47 4.66 21.87
N GLN A 91 9.69 3.57 21.82
CA GLN A 91 9.51 2.67 22.96
C GLN A 91 10.78 1.86 23.24
N GLN A 92 11.53 1.46 22.21
CA GLN A 92 12.79 0.74 22.34
C GLN A 92 13.93 1.63 22.86
N ASP A 93 13.96 2.91 22.46
CA ASP A 93 14.98 3.86 22.94
C ASP A 93 14.76 4.24 24.42
N ASN A 94 13.51 4.31 24.88
CA ASN A 94 13.18 4.65 26.28
C ASN A 94 13.42 3.51 27.30
N VAL A 95 13.83 2.32 26.87
CA VAL A 95 14.20 1.20 27.75
C VAL A 95 15.72 1.00 27.92
N GLN A 96 16.56 1.88 27.36
CA GLN A 96 17.99 1.88 27.66
C GLN A 96 18.29 2.74 28.91
N PRO A 97 18.85 2.14 30.00
CA PRO A 97 19.25 2.87 31.21
C PRO A 97 20.54 3.68 31.04
#